data_AF-A0A3D3S3P6-F1
#
_entry.id   AF-A0A3D3S3P6-F1
#
_cell.length_a   1.000
_cell.length_b   1.000
_cell.length_c   1.000
_cell.angle_alpha   90.00
_cell.angle_beta   90.00
_cell.angle_gamma   90.00
#
_symmetry.space_group_name_H-M   'P 1'
#
loop_
_entity.id
_entity.type
_entity.pdbx_description
1 polymer ?
#
loop_
_entity_poly.entity_id
_entity_poly.type
_entity_poly.pdbx_seq_one_letter_code
_entity_poly.pdbx_strand_id
1 'polypeptide(L)'
;MAQPAFKVDFMRYAPVMLALSALLVVASVVSLAVRGLNFGIDFTGGTLVEVQYPAPVELPQVQAALAGHGLDKAVVQYFGTRSEVLVRIPVGEAGSGGELSTRVLQALDAGGTDGVTLQRVEFVGPQVGDELVTNAALALLYAVLAIGAYVAFRFEYRFAIGAIVSLAHDAIITVGFCSLIGLEFDLTVVAAVLTVIGYSINDTVVIYDRIRENFPRMRKASTREVINRSVNETM
;
A
#
# COMPACT_ATOMS: atom_id res chain seq x y z
N MET A 1 -13.64 -39.19 -13.20
CA MET A 1 -13.05 -37.92 -12.74
C MET A 1 -13.07 -36.96 -13.91
N ALA A 2 -13.72 -35.80 -13.79
CA ALA A 2 -13.69 -34.78 -14.83
C ALA A 2 -12.23 -34.38 -15.11
N GLN A 3 -11.86 -34.25 -16.37
CA GLN A 3 -10.54 -33.73 -16.73
C GLN A 3 -10.50 -32.23 -16.40
N PRO A 4 -9.40 -31.70 -15.82
CA PRO A 4 -9.28 -30.26 -15.60
C PRO A 4 -9.36 -29.54 -16.95
N ALA A 5 -10.07 -28.40 -16.98
CA ALA A 5 -10.28 -27.60 -18.19
C ALA A 5 -8.96 -27.02 -18.74
N PHE A 6 -7.94 -26.86 -17.88
CA PHE A 6 -6.61 -26.38 -18.22
C PHE A 6 -5.53 -27.46 -17.96
N LYS A 7 -4.52 -27.50 -18.84
CA LYS A 7 -3.34 -28.38 -18.73
C LYS A 7 -2.06 -27.56 -18.86
N VAL A 8 -1.81 -26.69 -17.88
CA VAL A 8 -0.58 -25.91 -17.80
C VAL A 8 0.38 -26.58 -16.82
N ASP A 9 1.66 -26.66 -17.18
CA ASP A 9 2.73 -27.12 -16.27
C ASP A 9 3.33 -25.92 -15.54
N PHE A 10 2.69 -25.49 -14.45
CA PHE A 10 3.14 -24.43 -13.57
C PHE A 10 4.47 -24.79 -12.89
N MET A 11 4.68 -26.08 -12.59
CA MET A 11 5.89 -26.54 -11.92
C MET A 11 7.14 -26.43 -12.80
N ARG A 12 6.98 -26.43 -14.13
CA ARG A 12 8.06 -26.10 -15.07
C ARG A 12 8.53 -24.65 -14.95
N TYR A 13 7.63 -23.70 -14.71
CA TYR A 13 7.94 -22.27 -14.62
C TYR A 13 8.29 -21.80 -13.21
N ALA A 14 7.99 -22.61 -12.19
CA ALA A 14 8.28 -22.33 -10.79
C ALA A 14 9.69 -21.75 -10.51
N PRO A 15 10.81 -22.31 -11.01
CA PRO A 15 12.14 -21.76 -10.70
C PRO A 15 12.35 -20.36 -11.31
N VAL A 16 11.81 -20.08 -12.50
CA VAL A 16 11.93 -18.77 -13.15
C VAL A 16 11.08 -17.74 -12.41
N MET A 17 9.86 -18.12 -12.01
CA MET A 17 8.97 -17.26 -11.24
C MET A 17 9.51 -16.96 -9.84
N LEU A 18 10.12 -17.95 -9.18
CA LEU A 18 10.81 -17.75 -7.90
C LEU A 18 12.01 -16.81 -8.04
N ALA A 19 12.80 -16.92 -9.12
CA ALA A 19 13.92 -16.02 -9.36
C ALA A 19 13.45 -14.58 -9.62
N LEU A 20 12.39 -14.41 -10.41
CA LEU A 20 11.78 -13.10 -10.66
C LEU A 20 11.22 -12.49 -9.37
N SER A 21 10.46 -13.27 -8.60
CA SER A 21 9.91 -12.88 -7.30
C SER A 21 11.03 -12.45 -6.33
N ALA A 22 12.09 -13.24 -6.20
CA ALA A 22 13.24 -12.89 -5.37
C ALA A 22 13.91 -11.58 -5.83
N LEU A 23 14.04 -11.37 -7.14
CA LEU A 23 14.58 -10.13 -7.69
C LEU A 23 13.68 -8.92 -7.37
N LEU A 24 12.37 -9.06 -7.45
CA LEU A 24 11.41 -8.01 -7.09
C LEU A 24 11.45 -7.68 -5.59
N VAL A 25 11.59 -8.69 -4.73
CA VAL A 25 11.79 -8.49 -3.29
C VAL A 25 13.09 -7.72 -3.02
N VAL A 26 14.20 -8.12 -3.65
CA VAL A 26 15.48 -7.42 -3.50
C VAL A 26 15.37 -5.98 -3.99
N ALA A 27 14.76 -5.74 -5.15
CA ALA A 27 14.54 -4.39 -5.67
C ALA A 27 13.68 -3.53 -4.71
N SER A 28 12.65 -4.14 -4.11
CA SER A 28 11.77 -3.51 -3.12
C SER A 28 12.54 -3.12 -1.85
N VAL A 29 13.32 -4.05 -1.30
CA VAL A 29 14.15 -3.80 -0.10
C VAL A 29 15.20 -2.72 -0.39
N VAL A 30 15.86 -2.76 -1.55
CA VAL A 30 16.84 -1.73 -1.96
C VAL A 30 16.17 -0.38 -2.11
N SER A 31 14.98 -0.31 -2.74
CA SER A 31 14.22 0.94 -2.85
C SER A 31 13.89 1.51 -1.47
N LEU A 32 13.39 0.67 -0.56
CA LEU A 32 13.06 1.08 0.81
C LEU A 32 14.30 1.56 1.58
N ALA A 33 15.44 0.90 1.41
CA ALA A 33 16.67 1.27 2.10
C ALA A 33 17.30 2.58 1.57
N VAL A 34 17.21 2.84 0.25
CA VAL A 34 17.85 4.01 -0.38
C VAL A 34 16.93 5.23 -0.41
N ARG A 35 15.65 5.05 -0.71
CA ARG A 35 14.66 6.13 -0.88
C ARG A 35 13.79 6.34 0.35
N GLY A 36 13.58 5.29 1.14
CA GLY A 36 12.58 5.31 2.21
C GLY A 36 11.15 5.29 1.69
N LEU A 37 10.21 5.57 2.59
CA LEU A 37 8.80 5.78 2.29
C LEU A 37 8.49 7.27 2.37
N ASN A 38 7.66 7.75 1.45
CA ASN A 38 7.12 9.10 1.50
C ASN A 38 5.90 9.10 2.43
N PHE A 39 6.12 9.24 3.74
CA PHE A 39 5.03 9.20 4.71
C PHE A 39 4.04 10.35 4.50
N GLY A 40 2.75 10.02 4.59
CA GLY A 40 1.65 10.97 4.57
C GLY A 40 1.44 11.67 5.91
N ILE A 41 0.54 12.66 5.92
CA ILE A 41 0.24 13.45 7.13
C ILE A 41 -0.27 12.62 8.30
N ASP A 42 -0.90 11.48 8.02
CA ASP A 42 -1.38 10.55 9.04
C ASP A 42 -0.24 10.04 9.93
N PHE A 43 0.99 10.03 9.41
CA PHE A 43 2.17 9.53 10.09
C PHE A 43 3.13 10.64 10.49
N THR A 44 3.29 11.68 9.65
CA THR A 44 4.19 12.80 9.96
C THR A 44 3.53 13.88 10.83
N GLY A 45 2.20 13.86 10.94
CA GLY A 45 1.41 15.00 11.33
C GLY A 45 1.42 16.11 10.27
N GLY A 46 0.55 17.10 10.45
CA GLY A 46 0.48 18.29 9.62
C GLY A 46 -0.95 18.76 9.37
N THR A 47 -1.10 19.68 8.43
CA THR A 47 -2.39 20.17 7.96
C THR A 47 -2.55 19.83 6.48
N LEU A 48 -3.64 19.18 6.12
CA LEU A 48 -4.12 19.07 4.75
C LEU A 48 -5.20 20.13 4.51
N VAL A 49 -5.06 20.86 3.41
CA VAL A 49 -6.06 21.81 2.94
C VAL A 49 -6.45 21.43 1.52
N GLU A 50 -7.71 21.10 1.33
CA GLU A 50 -8.30 20.80 0.04
C GLU A 50 -8.98 22.05 -0.50
N VAL A 51 -8.55 22.47 -1.68
CA VAL A 51 -9.07 23.66 -2.35
C VAL A 51 -9.58 23.33 -3.74
N GLN A 52 -10.68 23.97 -4.12
CA GLN A 52 -11.27 23.87 -5.44
C GLN A 52 -11.10 25.19 -6.18
N TYR A 53 -10.54 25.10 -7.37
CA TYR A 53 -10.45 26.19 -8.33
C TYR A 53 -11.62 26.14 -9.31
N PRO A 54 -12.09 27.30 -9.82
CA PRO A 54 -13.12 27.36 -10.83
C PRO A 54 -12.65 26.90 -12.22
N ALA A 55 -11.33 26.91 -12.47
CA ALA A 55 -10.70 26.44 -13.69
C ALA A 55 -9.47 25.55 -13.37
N PRO A 56 -9.02 24.69 -14.30
CA PRO A 56 -7.80 23.92 -14.12
C PRO A 56 -6.60 24.82 -13.82
N VAL A 57 -5.81 24.46 -12.80
CA VAL A 57 -4.65 25.23 -12.34
C VAL A 57 -3.36 24.42 -12.48
N GLU A 58 -2.24 25.08 -12.74
CA GLU A 58 -0.93 24.45 -12.80
C GLU A 58 -0.28 24.44 -11.41
N LEU A 59 0.07 23.25 -10.90
CA LEU A 59 0.66 23.06 -9.57
C LEU A 59 1.88 23.96 -9.26
N PRO A 60 2.81 24.19 -10.21
CA PRO A 60 3.96 25.07 -9.94
C PRO A 60 3.57 26.51 -9.56
N GLN A 61 2.44 27.02 -10.08
CA GLN A 61 1.95 28.36 -9.75
C GLN A 61 1.41 28.40 -8.32
N VAL A 62 0.64 27.37 -7.93
CA VAL A 62 0.12 27.22 -6.57
C VAL A 62 1.27 27.09 -5.57
N GLN A 63 2.27 26.26 -5.88
CA GLN A 63 3.46 26.08 -5.05
C GLN A 63 4.23 27.40 -4.86
N ALA A 64 4.41 28.18 -5.93
CA ALA A 64 5.11 29.46 -5.87
C ALA A 64 4.34 30.50 -5.04
N ALA A 65 3.02 30.54 -5.14
CA ALA A 65 2.18 31.42 -4.33
C ALA A 65 2.27 31.10 -2.83
N LEU A 66 2.28 29.82 -2.48
CA LEU A 66 2.44 29.36 -1.09
C LEU A 66 3.85 29.67 -0.54
N ALA A 67 4.90 29.42 -1.32
CA ALA A 67 6.27 29.76 -0.94
C ALA A 67 6.45 31.27 -0.69
N GLY A 68 5.84 32.13 -1.52
CA GLY A 68 5.85 33.59 -1.33
C GLY A 68 5.25 34.07 0.01
N HIS A 69 4.50 33.20 0.69
CA HIS A 69 3.85 33.49 1.99
C HIS A 69 4.47 32.69 3.15
N GLY A 70 5.69 32.16 2.99
CA GLY A 70 6.43 31.46 4.04
C GLY A 70 5.97 30.01 4.27
N LEU A 71 5.32 29.40 3.28
CA LEU A 71 4.93 27.98 3.28
C LEU A 71 5.78 27.20 2.27
N ASP A 72 7.10 27.32 2.38
CA ASP A 72 8.07 26.79 1.41
C ASP A 72 8.05 25.26 1.34
N LYS A 73 7.67 24.60 2.43
CA LYS A 73 7.61 23.14 2.52
C LYS A 73 6.21 22.58 2.24
N ALA A 74 5.26 23.42 1.84
CA ALA A 74 3.99 22.93 1.36
C ALA A 74 4.23 22.01 0.16
N VAL A 75 3.50 20.89 0.10
CA VAL A 75 3.49 20.02 -1.08
C VAL A 75 2.12 20.10 -1.70
N VAL A 76 2.05 20.44 -2.98
CA VAL A 76 0.79 20.54 -3.72
C VAL A 76 0.63 19.37 -4.68
N GLN A 77 -0.57 18.81 -4.73
CA GLN A 77 -0.91 17.73 -5.66
C GLN A 77 -2.36 17.86 -6.14
N TYR A 78 -2.64 17.34 -7.34
CA TYR A 78 -4.02 17.25 -7.81
C TYR A 78 -4.80 16.22 -7.00
N PHE A 79 -6.08 16.49 -6.78
CA PHE A 79 -6.99 15.59 -6.08
C PHE A 79 -8.18 15.27 -6.97
N GLY A 80 -8.20 14.10 -7.61
CA GLY A 80 -9.29 13.73 -8.55
C GLY A 80 -9.25 14.45 -9.90
N THR A 81 -9.33 15.79 -9.92
CA THR A 81 -9.35 16.63 -11.13
C THR A 81 -8.22 17.67 -11.15
N ARG A 82 -8.02 18.36 -12.29
CA ARG A 82 -7.00 19.43 -12.41
C ARG A 82 -7.40 20.77 -11.77
N SER A 83 -8.63 20.87 -11.30
CA SER A 83 -9.15 22.04 -10.59
C SER A 83 -9.25 21.81 -9.08
N GLU A 84 -9.05 20.58 -8.62
CA GLU A 84 -8.97 20.23 -7.20
C GLU A 84 -7.51 20.04 -6.82
N VAL A 85 -7.06 20.81 -5.83
CA VAL A 85 -5.67 20.76 -5.36
C VAL A 85 -5.68 20.49 -3.87
N LEU A 86 -4.88 19.51 -3.49
CA LEU A 86 -4.58 19.20 -2.11
C LEU A 86 -3.24 19.84 -1.74
N VAL A 87 -3.26 20.66 -0.70
CA VAL A 87 -2.09 21.34 -0.14
C VAL A 87 -1.74 20.70 1.19
N ARG A 88 -0.53 20.13 1.27
CA ARG A 88 -0.01 19.46 2.46
C ARG A 88 1.03 20.32 3.15
N ILE A 89 0.82 20.65 4.41
CA ILE A 89 1.72 21.50 5.19
C ILE A 89 2.27 20.70 6.38
N PRO A 90 3.60 20.45 6.43
CA PRO A 90 4.22 19.73 7.54
C PRO A 90 4.06 20.46 8.88
N VAL A 91 4.13 19.70 9.98
CA VAL A 91 4.16 20.26 11.33
C VAL A 91 5.37 21.21 11.47
N GLY A 92 5.12 22.41 12.00
CA GLY A 92 6.17 23.37 12.35
C GLY A 92 6.20 24.64 11.52
N GLU A 93 5.45 24.75 10.41
CA GLU A 93 5.52 25.96 9.57
C GLU A 93 4.52 27.07 9.95
N ALA A 94 3.38 26.82 10.63
CA ALA A 94 2.44 27.92 10.93
C ALA A 94 1.28 27.64 11.94
N GLY A 95 1.52 27.02 13.10
CA GLY A 95 0.51 26.96 14.17
C GLY A 95 -0.54 25.85 14.01
N SER A 96 -1.72 25.99 14.64
CA SER A 96 -2.79 24.98 14.63
C SER A 96 -3.70 25.12 13.39
N GLY A 97 -4.35 24.03 12.97
CA GLY A 97 -5.00 23.87 11.66
C GLY A 97 -5.93 25.02 11.20
N GLY A 98 -6.63 25.72 12.10
CA GLY A 98 -7.53 26.82 11.75
C GLY A 98 -6.86 28.16 11.41
N GLU A 99 -5.71 28.47 12.02
CA GLU A 99 -4.92 29.65 11.67
C GLU A 99 -4.16 29.44 10.35
N LEU A 100 -3.75 28.19 10.12
CA LEU A 100 -3.10 27.73 8.91
C LEU A 100 -4.03 27.78 7.70
N SER A 101 -5.28 27.31 7.82
CA SER A 101 -6.24 27.37 6.72
C SER A 101 -6.52 28.80 6.26
N THR A 102 -6.61 29.74 7.21
CA THR A 102 -6.82 31.16 6.91
C THR A 102 -5.61 31.75 6.17
N ARG A 103 -4.38 31.41 6.59
CA ARG A 103 -3.16 31.82 5.88
C ARG A 103 -3.05 31.21 4.49
N VAL A 104 -3.44 29.96 4.32
CA VAL A 104 -3.45 29.30 3.00
C VAL A 104 -4.43 30.01 2.07
N LEU A 105 -5.66 30.28 2.51
CA LEU A 105 -6.63 31.02 1.70
C LEU A 105 -6.12 32.41 1.33
N GLN A 106 -5.54 33.15 2.28
CA GLN A 106 -4.94 34.47 2.01
C GLN A 106 -3.79 34.40 0.99
N ALA A 107 -2.94 33.39 1.08
CA ALA A 107 -1.83 33.19 0.16
C ALA A 107 -2.31 32.85 -1.26
N LEU A 108 -3.39 32.07 -1.37
CA LEU A 108 -3.99 31.69 -2.64
C LEU A 108 -4.78 32.84 -3.28
N ASP A 109 -5.52 33.62 -2.49
CA ASP A 109 -6.23 34.82 -2.95
C ASP A 109 -5.23 35.89 -3.46
N ALA A 110 -4.12 36.11 -2.73
CA ALA A 110 -3.08 37.05 -3.13
C ALA A 110 -2.30 36.61 -4.39
N GLY A 111 -2.33 35.31 -4.72
CA GLY A 111 -1.69 34.73 -5.90
C GLY A 111 -2.45 34.96 -7.21
N GLY A 112 -3.61 35.62 -7.19
CA GLY A 112 -4.39 35.96 -8.38
C GLY A 112 -5.33 34.85 -8.87
N THR A 113 -5.63 33.86 -8.04
CA THR A 113 -6.63 32.83 -8.33
C THR A 113 -7.97 33.21 -7.72
N ASP A 114 -8.70 34.09 -8.40
CA ASP A 114 -10.04 34.51 -7.97
C ASP A 114 -11.00 33.31 -7.95
N GLY A 115 -11.73 33.13 -6.83
CA GLY A 115 -12.80 32.15 -6.70
C GLY A 115 -12.39 30.78 -6.15
N VAL A 116 -11.24 30.67 -5.48
CA VAL A 116 -10.85 29.45 -4.76
C VAL A 116 -11.82 29.19 -3.61
N THR A 117 -12.40 27.99 -3.56
CA THR A 117 -13.23 27.55 -2.45
C THR A 117 -12.52 26.50 -1.62
N LEU A 118 -12.53 26.70 -0.30
CA LEU A 118 -12.01 25.71 0.64
C LEU A 118 -13.04 24.58 0.78
N GLN A 119 -12.63 23.36 0.46
CA GLN A 119 -13.48 22.18 0.56
C GLN A 119 -13.33 21.51 1.93
N ARG A 120 -12.08 21.30 2.36
CA ARG A 120 -11.78 20.53 3.57
C ARG A 120 -10.47 20.96 4.19
N VAL A 121 -10.41 20.93 5.52
CA VAL A 121 -9.17 21.08 6.29
C VAL A 121 -9.09 19.92 7.27
N GLU A 122 -7.98 19.19 7.22
CA GLU A 122 -7.67 18.12 8.16
C GLU A 122 -6.37 18.45 8.88
N PHE A 123 -6.35 18.21 10.19
CA PHE A 123 -5.17 18.43 11.01
C PHE A 123 -4.87 17.17 11.80
N VAL A 124 -3.64 16.69 11.69
CA VAL A 124 -3.12 15.56 12.46
C VAL A 124 -1.97 16.06 13.32
N GLY A 125 -2.10 15.88 14.64
CA GLY A 125 -1.04 16.23 15.58
C GLY A 125 0.15 15.26 15.49
N PRO A 126 1.40 15.72 15.69
CA PRO A 126 2.59 14.87 15.57
C PRO A 126 2.57 13.66 16.52
N GLN A 127 2.03 13.83 17.73
CA GLN A 127 1.89 12.73 18.69
C GLN A 127 0.92 11.64 18.20
N VAL A 128 -0.18 12.04 17.57
CA VAL A 128 -1.15 11.10 17.00
C VAL A 128 -0.52 10.38 15.80
N GLY A 129 0.30 11.08 15.01
CA GLY A 129 1.02 10.49 13.89
C GLY A 129 1.98 9.36 14.29
N ASP A 130 2.79 9.58 15.32
CA ASP A 130 3.71 8.55 15.84
C ASP A 130 2.97 7.30 16.36
N GLU A 131 1.82 7.51 17.03
CA GLU A 131 0.94 6.42 17.46
C GLU A 131 0.35 5.67 16.26
N LEU A 132 -0.07 6.39 15.20
CA LEU A 132 -0.61 5.78 13.99
C LEU A 132 0.43 4.94 13.23
N VAL A 133 1.68 5.40 13.13
CA VAL A 133 2.78 4.61 12.54
C VAL A 133 2.96 3.30 13.30
N THR A 134 3.04 3.38 14.62
CA THR A 134 3.23 2.22 15.48
C THR A 134 2.07 1.25 15.36
N ASN A 135 0.84 1.75 15.37
CA ASN A 135 -0.37 0.95 15.23
C ASN A 135 -0.47 0.29 13.85
N ALA A 136 -0.11 0.99 12.77
CA ALA A 136 -0.08 0.43 11.42
C ALA A 136 0.95 -0.72 11.30
N ALA A 137 2.16 -0.52 11.84
CA ALA A 137 3.19 -1.55 11.85
C ALA A 137 2.77 -2.78 12.67
N LEU A 138 2.17 -2.57 13.86
CA LEU A 138 1.64 -3.64 14.70
C LEU A 138 0.46 -4.36 14.04
N ALA A 139 -0.45 -3.64 13.36
CA ALA A 139 -1.57 -4.24 12.66
C ALA A 139 -1.10 -5.20 11.55
N LEU A 140 -0.11 -4.80 10.75
CA LEU A 140 0.49 -5.67 9.73
C LEU A 140 1.16 -6.90 10.35
N LEU A 141 1.92 -6.71 11.44
CA LEU A 141 2.57 -7.82 12.15
C LEU A 141 1.53 -8.81 12.72
N TYR A 142 0.50 -8.31 13.40
CA TYR A 142 -0.56 -9.14 13.96
C TYR A 142 -1.37 -9.84 12.87
N ALA A 143 -1.62 -9.20 11.72
CA ALA A 143 -2.28 -9.85 10.59
C ALA A 143 -1.48 -11.05 10.07
N VAL A 144 -0.17 -10.89 9.82
CA VAL A 144 0.70 -11.99 9.36
C VAL A 144 0.75 -13.12 10.39
N LEU A 145 0.91 -12.80 11.68
CA LEU A 145 0.96 -13.80 12.74
C LEU A 145 -0.39 -14.53 12.94
N ALA A 146 -1.50 -13.81 12.95
CA ALA A 146 -2.84 -14.37 13.11
C ALA A 146 -3.20 -15.29 11.94
N ILE A 147 -2.89 -14.87 10.71
CA ILE A 147 -3.08 -15.70 9.52
C ILE A 147 -2.16 -16.93 9.57
N GLY A 148 -0.89 -16.75 9.92
CA GLY A 148 0.06 -17.86 10.09
C GLY A 148 -0.42 -18.88 11.12
N ALA A 149 -0.92 -18.43 12.27
CA ALA A 149 -1.49 -19.28 13.30
C ALA A 149 -2.76 -20.01 12.81
N TYR A 150 -3.64 -19.31 12.09
CA TYR A 150 -4.83 -19.91 11.48
C TYR A 150 -4.45 -21.03 10.50
N VAL A 151 -3.50 -20.77 9.59
CA VAL A 151 -3.03 -21.78 8.62
C VAL A 151 -2.37 -22.95 9.34
N ALA A 152 -1.56 -22.70 10.38
CA ALA A 152 -0.91 -23.74 11.16
C ALA A 152 -1.92 -24.65 11.91
N PHE A 153 -3.05 -24.10 12.34
CA PHE A 153 -4.11 -24.89 12.98
C PHE A 153 -4.96 -25.64 11.94
N ARG A 154 -5.27 -25.03 10.80
CA ARG A 154 -6.14 -25.59 9.75
C ARG A 154 -5.43 -26.60 8.84
N PHE A 155 -4.12 -26.46 8.67
CA PHE A 155 -3.25 -27.27 7.79
C PHE A 155 -2.03 -27.82 8.54
N GLU A 156 -1.14 -28.54 7.87
CA GLU A 156 0.13 -28.95 8.49
C GLU A 156 1.09 -27.76 8.62
N TYR A 157 1.95 -27.76 9.66
CA TYR A 157 2.90 -26.68 9.94
C TYR A 157 3.79 -26.31 8.73
N ARG A 158 4.04 -27.26 7.82
CA ARG A 158 4.81 -27.06 6.59
C ARG A 158 4.12 -26.08 5.63
N PHE A 159 2.79 -26.11 5.55
CA PHE A 159 1.99 -25.17 4.77
C PHE A 159 1.98 -23.78 5.40
N ALA A 160 1.99 -23.70 6.74
CA ALA A 160 2.01 -22.42 7.45
C ALA A 160 3.26 -21.59 7.16
N ILE A 161 4.44 -22.22 7.12
CA ILE A 161 5.69 -21.52 6.77
C ILE A 161 5.61 -20.96 5.34
N GLY A 162 5.11 -21.75 4.39
CA GLY A 162 4.92 -21.30 3.01
C GLY A 162 3.95 -20.13 2.90
N ALA A 163 2.84 -20.16 3.63
CA ALA A 163 1.87 -19.06 3.66
C ALA A 163 2.47 -17.78 4.24
N ILE A 164 3.20 -17.87 5.36
CA ILE A 164 3.86 -16.70 5.98
C ILE A 164 4.88 -16.08 5.03
N VAL A 165 5.70 -16.90 4.36
CA VAL A 165 6.69 -16.42 3.38
C VAL A 165 5.99 -15.75 2.18
N SER A 166 4.90 -16.32 1.69
CA SER A 166 4.10 -15.73 0.60
C SER A 166 3.53 -14.37 1.00
N LEU A 167 2.95 -14.27 2.21
CA LEU A 167 2.39 -13.00 2.70
C LEU A 167 3.45 -11.93 2.95
N ALA A 168 4.60 -12.32 3.49
CA ALA A 168 5.72 -11.41 3.69
C ALA A 168 6.24 -10.89 2.33
N HIS A 169 6.35 -11.76 1.34
CA HIS A 169 6.70 -11.40 -0.03
C HIS A 169 5.72 -10.36 -0.61
N ASP A 170 4.41 -10.61 -0.52
CA ASP A 170 3.40 -9.72 -1.08
C ASP A 170 3.38 -8.36 -0.38
N ALA A 171 3.52 -8.34 0.94
CA ALA A 171 3.61 -7.12 1.72
C ALA A 171 4.87 -6.30 1.36
N ILE A 172 6.04 -6.95 1.27
CA ILE A 172 7.31 -6.28 0.92
C ILE A 172 7.24 -5.69 -0.48
N ILE A 173 6.73 -6.43 -1.47
CA ILE A 173 6.61 -5.93 -2.84
C ILE A 173 5.62 -4.79 -2.92
N THR A 174 4.46 -4.88 -2.25
CA THR A 174 3.46 -3.81 -2.28
C THR A 174 4.00 -2.52 -1.67
N VAL A 175 4.65 -2.61 -0.50
CA VAL A 175 5.26 -1.46 0.18
C VAL A 175 6.48 -0.92 -0.59
N GLY A 176 7.32 -1.82 -1.13
CA GLY A 176 8.47 -1.43 -1.95
C GLY A 176 8.10 -0.77 -3.26
N PHE A 177 6.99 -1.19 -3.87
CA PHE A 177 6.43 -0.52 -5.04
C PHE A 177 6.02 0.93 -4.73
N CYS A 178 5.39 1.16 -3.56
CA CYS A 178 5.06 2.52 -3.10
C CYS A 178 6.33 3.39 -2.97
N SER A 179 7.39 2.85 -2.38
CA SER A 179 8.70 3.51 -2.30
C SER A 179 9.30 3.82 -3.68
N LEU A 180 9.19 2.90 -4.62
CA LEU A 180 9.79 3.03 -5.95
C LEU A 180 9.15 4.15 -6.77
N ILE A 181 7.82 4.31 -6.69
CA ILE A 181 7.10 5.36 -7.42
C ILE A 181 6.99 6.67 -6.61
N GLY A 182 7.42 6.67 -5.35
CA GLY A 182 7.29 7.84 -4.46
C GLY A 182 5.85 8.11 -4.03
N LEU A 183 4.99 7.08 -4.01
CA LEU A 183 3.60 7.19 -3.56
C LEU A 183 3.57 7.61 -2.10
N GLU A 184 2.65 8.50 -1.76
CA GLU A 184 2.37 8.87 -0.38
C GLU A 184 1.87 7.64 0.38
N PHE A 185 2.53 7.32 1.49
CA PHE A 185 2.21 6.20 2.36
C PHE A 185 1.37 6.72 3.52
N ASP A 186 0.06 6.51 3.48
CA ASP A 186 -0.93 6.96 4.46
C ASP A 186 -1.73 5.75 5.02
N LEU A 187 -2.76 5.99 5.85
CA LEU A 187 -3.60 4.91 6.37
C LEU A 187 -4.39 4.18 5.27
N THR A 188 -4.70 4.86 4.16
CA THR A 188 -5.36 4.26 3.00
C THR A 188 -4.46 3.21 2.35
N VAL A 189 -3.17 3.50 2.19
CA VAL A 189 -2.19 2.55 1.67
C VAL A 189 -2.01 1.38 2.63
N VAL A 190 -1.99 1.61 3.96
CA VAL A 190 -1.95 0.51 4.94
C VAL A 190 -3.17 -0.40 4.81
N ALA A 191 -4.37 0.16 4.66
CA ALA A 191 -5.60 -0.60 4.43
C ALA A 191 -5.56 -1.38 3.11
N ALA A 192 -5.01 -0.80 2.04
CA ALA A 192 -4.79 -1.47 0.77
C ALA A 192 -3.82 -2.66 0.91
N VAL A 193 -2.70 -2.50 1.64
CA VAL A 193 -1.74 -3.59 1.91
C VAL A 193 -2.42 -4.73 2.69
N LEU A 194 -3.20 -4.41 3.74
CA LEU A 194 -3.98 -5.41 4.48
C LEU A 194 -4.99 -6.14 3.60
N THR A 195 -5.60 -5.42 2.65
CA THR A 195 -6.53 -5.98 1.67
C THR A 195 -5.83 -6.95 0.72
N VAL A 196 -4.65 -6.60 0.20
CA VAL A 196 -3.82 -7.48 -0.63
C VAL A 196 -3.45 -8.76 0.13
N ILE A 197 -3.03 -8.63 1.39
CA ILE A 197 -2.74 -9.78 2.27
C ILE A 197 -3.98 -10.68 2.42
N GLY A 198 -5.16 -10.10 2.64
CA GLY A 198 -6.42 -10.83 2.79
C GLY A 198 -6.84 -11.60 1.53
N TYR A 199 -6.72 -10.98 0.36
CA TYR A 199 -7.00 -11.66 -0.91
C TYR A 199 -5.95 -12.73 -1.23
N SER A 200 -4.66 -12.45 -1.01
CA SER A 200 -3.57 -13.40 -1.27
C SER A 200 -3.68 -14.69 -0.44
N ILE A 201 -4.06 -14.57 0.85
CA ILE A 201 -4.23 -15.76 1.68
C ILE A 201 -5.43 -16.60 1.25
N ASN A 202 -6.53 -15.97 0.81
CA ASN A 202 -7.72 -16.69 0.35
C ASN A 202 -7.35 -17.68 -0.76
N ASP A 203 -6.58 -17.22 -1.75
CA ASP A 203 -6.15 -18.04 -2.87
C ASP A 203 -5.19 -19.15 -2.43
N THR A 204 -4.25 -18.82 -1.53
CA THR A 204 -3.31 -19.79 -0.94
C THR A 204 -4.06 -20.93 -0.21
N VAL A 205 -5.09 -20.60 0.56
CA VAL A 205 -5.89 -21.57 1.33
C VAL A 205 -6.66 -22.52 0.39
N VAL A 206 -7.27 -21.99 -0.67
CA VAL A 206 -7.98 -22.81 -1.68
C VAL A 206 -7.02 -23.79 -2.36
N ILE A 207 -5.84 -23.32 -2.79
CA ILE A 207 -4.82 -24.18 -3.40
C ILE A 207 -4.32 -25.24 -2.41
N TYR A 208 -4.05 -24.87 -1.16
CA TYR A 208 -3.59 -25.80 -0.13
C TYR A 208 -4.62 -26.89 0.20
N ASP A 209 -5.90 -26.53 0.28
CA ASP A 209 -6.97 -27.50 0.51
C ASP A 209 -7.04 -28.51 -0.66
N ARG A 210 -6.94 -28.03 -1.90
CA ARG A 210 -6.88 -28.92 -3.07
C ARG A 210 -5.62 -29.79 -3.11
N ILE A 211 -4.45 -29.27 -2.72
CA ILE A 211 -3.22 -30.07 -2.58
C ILE A 211 -3.44 -31.20 -1.58
N ARG A 212 -4.01 -30.88 -0.41
CA ARG A 212 -4.31 -31.85 0.66
C ARG A 212 -5.32 -32.90 0.21
N GLU A 213 -6.34 -32.52 -0.57
CA GLU A 213 -7.32 -33.45 -1.15
C GLU A 213 -6.69 -34.40 -2.17
N ASN A 214 -5.77 -33.91 -3.00
CA ASN A 214 -5.19 -34.69 -4.10
C ASN A 214 -4.09 -35.67 -3.66
N PHE A 215 -3.32 -35.35 -2.61
CA PHE A 215 -2.29 -36.26 -2.08
C PHE A 215 -2.77 -37.70 -1.82
N PRO A 216 -3.86 -37.95 -1.07
CA PRO A 216 -4.34 -39.31 -0.83
C PRO A 216 -4.98 -39.96 -2.06
N ARG A 217 -5.45 -39.18 -3.04
CA ARG A 217 -6.06 -39.67 -4.30
C ARG A 217 -5.02 -40.03 -5.35
N MET A 218 -3.84 -39.39 -5.32
CA MET A 218 -2.77 -39.53 -6.30
C MET A 218 -1.52 -40.20 -5.71
N ARG A 219 -1.70 -41.32 -5.00
CA ARG A 219 -0.62 -41.97 -4.23
C ARG A 219 0.64 -42.37 -5.02
N LYS A 220 0.53 -42.54 -6.34
CA LYS A 220 1.65 -42.90 -7.23
C LYS A 220 2.29 -41.70 -7.92
N ALA A 221 1.68 -40.52 -7.83
CA ALA A 221 2.16 -39.31 -8.46
C ALA A 221 3.25 -38.66 -7.62
N SER A 222 4.17 -37.94 -8.28
CA SER A 222 5.17 -37.15 -7.57
C SER A 222 4.54 -35.91 -6.91
N THR A 223 5.19 -35.34 -5.89
CA THR A 223 4.73 -34.10 -5.24
C THR A 223 4.53 -32.96 -6.24
N ARG A 224 5.40 -32.84 -7.25
CA ARG A 224 5.27 -31.82 -8.31
C ARG A 224 4.00 -32.05 -9.14
N GLU A 225 3.70 -33.28 -9.51
CA GLU A 225 2.49 -33.60 -10.27
C GLU A 225 1.21 -33.32 -9.47
N VAL A 226 1.21 -33.65 -8.17
CA VAL A 226 0.09 -33.36 -7.27
C VAL A 226 -0.14 -31.85 -7.18
N ILE A 227 0.92 -31.07 -6.92
CA ILE A 227 0.83 -29.59 -6.83
C ILE A 227 0.37 -29.01 -8.17
N ASN A 228 0.98 -29.41 -9.29
CA ASN A 228 0.62 -28.90 -10.61
C ASN A 228 -0.86 -29.16 -10.92
N ARG A 229 -1.35 -30.37 -10.61
CA ARG A 229 -2.76 -30.70 -10.83
C ARG A 229 -3.67 -29.88 -9.93
N SER A 230 -3.33 -29.75 -8.65
CA SER A 230 -4.13 -28.97 -7.70
C SER A 230 -4.27 -27.51 -8.14
N VAL A 231 -3.21 -26.88 -8.64
CA VAL A 231 -3.27 -25.52 -9.19
C VAL A 231 -4.20 -25.45 -10.41
N ASN A 232 -4.11 -26.39 -11.36
CA ASN A 232 -5.00 -26.42 -12.53
C ASN A 232 -6.48 -26.67 -12.18
N GLU A 233 -6.77 -27.30 -11.03
CA GLU A 233 -8.15 -27.58 -10.57
C GLU A 233 -8.77 -26.44 -9.73
N THR A 234 -7.98 -25.42 -9.42
CA THR A 234 -8.41 -24.22 -8.67
C THR A 234 -8.40 -22.94 -9.51
N MET A 235 -8.07 -23.05 -10.81
CA MET A 235 -8.17 -21.98 -11.81
C MET A 235 -9.37 -22.23 -12.72
#